data_AF-A0A6B8KAE2-F1
#
_entry.id   AF-A0A6B8KAE2-F1
#
_cell.length_a   1.000
_cell.length_b   1.000
_cell.length_c   1.000
_cell.angle_alpha   90.00
_cell.angle_beta   90.00
_cell.angle_gamma   90.00
#
_symmetry.space_group_name_H-M   'P 1'
#
loop_
_entity.id
_entity.type
_entity.pdbx_description
1 polymer ?
#
loop_
_entity_poly.entity_id
_entity_poly.type
_entity_poly.pdbx_seq_one_letter_code
_entity_poly.pdbx_strand_id
1 'polypeptide(L)'
;MSSDFSSSSFDLAQTHPGLGALRMACLLAESGAEPDDEALNLIYEVVNAGCLVSANPRELWPELKRGLMTQEPSKFLRILRRCGALSQLAPEVSALFGVPQLSDSLGQVDIGAHVLEALDEAARRDAPVAVRFALFVMNVGKSDSPPEHLPVHYKHVDRGHPRIEALCARVGAPRDSRDLAMLALAECERVHRVSEVRAGPIALMLERLGAFGAPEQFRQFMTVCACDFCAHPGHGGKPYAQAALLGRALDACAGIAGDDPDALATARAEAIAVAFNSQRWS
;
A
#
# COMPACT_ATOMS: atom_id res chain seq x y z
N MET A 1 -42.51 -10.06 20.86
CA MET A 1 -41.76 -11.28 21.26
C MET A 1 -41.71 -12.22 20.07
N SER A 2 -40.61 -12.20 19.34
CA SER A 2 -40.11 -13.30 18.49
C SER A 2 -38.66 -12.93 18.22
N SER A 3 -37.79 -13.57 18.98
CA SER A 3 -36.35 -13.37 19.00
C SER A 3 -35.71 -14.32 18.01
N ASP A 4 -35.25 -13.79 16.87
CA ASP A 4 -34.30 -14.47 15.99
C ASP A 4 -32.89 -14.39 16.61
N PHE A 5 -32.70 -15.17 17.68
CA PHE A 5 -31.39 -15.54 18.21
C PHE A 5 -31.07 -16.94 17.70
N SER A 6 -30.61 -17.07 16.44
CA SER A 6 -30.14 -18.37 15.95
C SER A 6 -29.11 -18.33 14.81
N SER A 7 -28.45 -17.19 14.53
CA SER A 7 -27.40 -17.16 13.50
C SER A 7 -25.97 -16.92 14.01
N SER A 8 -25.76 -16.67 15.31
CA SER A 8 -24.43 -16.27 15.81
C SER A 8 -23.60 -17.37 16.48
N SER A 9 -24.06 -18.63 16.45
CA SER A 9 -23.37 -19.73 17.17
C SER A 9 -22.81 -20.83 16.26
N PHE A 10 -23.01 -20.75 14.94
CA PHE A 10 -22.49 -21.73 13.98
C PHE A 10 -21.14 -21.34 13.35
N ASP A 11 -20.64 -20.11 13.56
CA ASP A 11 -19.40 -19.61 12.93
C ASP A 11 -18.12 -19.96 13.71
N LEU A 12 -18.26 -20.72 14.81
CA LEU A 12 -17.16 -21.33 15.56
C LEU A 12 -16.94 -22.81 15.20
N ALA A 13 -17.75 -23.37 14.28
CA ALA A 13 -17.69 -24.76 13.89
C ALA A 13 -16.73 -24.95 12.69
N GLN A 14 -15.53 -25.45 12.98
CA GLN A 14 -14.46 -25.83 12.04
C GLN A 14 -14.01 -24.71 11.10
N THR A 15 -13.33 -23.72 11.68
CA THR A 15 -12.56 -22.75 10.92
C THR A 15 -11.43 -23.48 10.20
N HIS A 16 -11.36 -23.33 8.88
CA HIS A 16 -10.30 -23.90 8.06
C HIS A 16 -8.94 -23.63 8.74
N PRO A 17 -8.07 -24.64 9.00
CA PRO A 17 -6.89 -24.48 9.85
C PRO A 17 -5.99 -23.31 9.44
N GLY A 18 -5.82 -23.09 8.13
CA GLY A 18 -5.10 -21.92 7.60
C GLY A 18 -5.68 -20.57 8.02
N LEU A 19 -7.01 -20.42 8.10
CA LEU A 19 -7.64 -19.20 8.61
C LEU A 19 -7.37 -19.04 10.11
N GLY A 20 -7.41 -20.15 10.86
CA GLY A 20 -7.04 -20.17 12.29
C GLY A 20 -5.59 -19.73 12.52
N ALA A 21 -4.66 -20.16 11.67
CA ALA A 21 -3.26 -19.73 11.70
C ALA A 21 -3.11 -18.21 11.52
N LEU A 22 -3.82 -17.60 10.57
CA LEU A 22 -3.80 -16.14 10.38
C LEU A 22 -4.42 -15.38 11.57
N ARG A 23 -5.48 -15.92 12.17
CA ARG A 23 -6.09 -15.36 13.39
C ARG A 23 -5.12 -15.39 14.56
N MET A 24 -4.45 -16.52 14.77
CA MET A 24 -3.46 -16.66 15.83
C MET A 24 -2.30 -15.69 15.63
N ALA A 25 -1.79 -15.55 14.39
CA ALA A 25 -0.75 -14.57 14.08
C ALA A 25 -1.20 -13.13 14.41
N CYS A 26 -2.46 -12.78 14.13
CA CYS A 26 -3.02 -11.48 14.48
C CYS A 26 -3.10 -11.28 16.00
N LEU A 27 -3.60 -12.27 16.75
CA LEU A 27 -3.69 -12.21 18.22
C LEU A 27 -2.32 -12.06 18.87
N LEU A 28 -1.31 -12.78 18.36
CA LEU A 28 0.07 -12.65 18.83
C LEU A 28 0.63 -11.25 18.53
N ALA A 29 0.31 -10.67 17.37
CA ALA A 29 0.74 -9.32 17.01
C ALA A 29 0.11 -8.22 17.88
N GLU A 30 -1.13 -8.41 18.30
CA GLU A 30 -1.84 -7.51 19.22
C GLU A 30 -1.41 -7.71 20.68
N SER A 31 -0.77 -8.83 20.98
CA SER A 31 -0.18 -9.04 22.30
C SER A 31 0.99 -8.09 22.54
N GLY A 32 1.15 -7.65 23.79
CA GLY A 32 2.25 -6.77 24.18
C GLY A 32 3.61 -7.47 24.26
N ALA A 33 3.66 -8.79 24.06
CA ALA A 33 4.86 -9.62 24.19
C ALA A 33 5.31 -10.16 22.82
N GLU A 34 6.61 -10.42 22.67
CA GLU A 34 7.11 -11.14 21.50
C GLU A 34 6.66 -12.60 21.60
N PRO A 35 6.10 -13.20 20.53
CA PRO A 35 5.72 -14.60 20.55
C PRO A 35 6.93 -15.50 20.74
N ASP A 36 6.76 -16.49 21.62
CA ASP A 36 7.72 -17.55 21.82
C ASP A 36 7.76 -18.53 20.62
N ASP A 37 8.80 -19.35 20.59
CA ASP A 37 9.00 -20.30 19.50
C ASP A 37 7.93 -21.40 19.47
N GLU A 38 7.32 -21.73 20.62
CA GLU A 38 6.24 -22.72 20.69
C GLU A 38 4.99 -22.23 19.95
N ALA A 39 4.55 -20.98 20.21
CA ALA A 39 3.44 -20.37 19.53
C ALA A 39 3.67 -20.24 18.01
N LEU A 40 4.90 -19.91 17.60
CA LEU A 40 5.25 -19.83 16.18
C LEU A 40 5.30 -21.20 15.50
N ASN A 41 5.78 -22.23 16.19
CA ASN A 41 5.82 -23.59 15.68
C ASN A 41 4.42 -24.14 15.43
N LEU A 42 3.44 -23.83 16.30
CA LEU A 42 2.04 -24.22 16.08
C LEU A 42 1.48 -23.64 14.77
N ILE A 43 1.74 -22.36 14.49
CA ILE A 43 1.33 -21.72 13.22
C ILE A 43 2.10 -22.35 12.04
N TYR A 44 3.41 -22.55 12.20
CA TYR A 44 4.26 -23.14 11.18
C TYR A 44 3.80 -24.55 10.77
N GLU A 45 3.41 -25.41 11.71
CA GLU A 45 2.92 -26.76 11.40
C GLU A 45 1.68 -26.73 10.50
N VAL A 46 0.73 -25.83 10.79
CA VAL A 46 -0.47 -25.62 9.97
C VAL A 46 -0.11 -25.12 8.58
N VAL A 47 0.81 -24.16 8.49
CA VAL A 47 1.31 -23.58 7.23
C VAL A 47 2.03 -24.65 6.40
N ASN A 48 2.92 -25.43 7.01
CA ASN A 48 3.71 -26.46 6.34
C ASN A 48 2.84 -27.62 5.84
N ALA A 49 1.72 -27.90 6.50
CA ALA A 49 0.70 -28.83 6.01
C ALA A 49 -0.07 -28.32 4.77
N GLY A 50 0.22 -27.11 4.27
CA GLY A 50 -0.41 -26.53 3.07
C GLY A 50 -1.78 -25.90 3.32
N CYS A 51 -2.17 -25.71 4.57
CA CYS A 51 -3.52 -25.25 4.93
C CYS A 51 -3.80 -23.79 4.52
N LEU A 52 -2.81 -22.97 4.18
CA LEU A 52 -3.11 -21.63 3.64
C LEU A 52 -3.49 -21.69 2.16
N VAL A 53 -2.86 -22.59 1.40
CA VAL A 53 -3.08 -22.73 -0.04
C VAL A 53 -4.46 -23.31 -0.35
N SER A 54 -4.99 -24.17 0.53
CA SER A 54 -6.32 -24.77 0.36
C SER A 54 -7.48 -23.87 0.81
N ALA A 55 -7.19 -22.75 1.49
CA ALA A 55 -8.21 -21.85 1.99
C ALA A 55 -8.89 -21.08 0.83
N ASN A 56 -10.18 -20.79 0.99
CA ASN A 56 -10.92 -20.02 -0.01
C ASN A 56 -10.37 -18.57 -0.04
N PRO A 57 -10.03 -18.02 -1.22
CA PRO A 57 -9.59 -16.61 -1.34
C PRO A 57 -10.49 -15.60 -0.62
N ARG A 58 -11.82 -15.78 -0.68
CA ARG A 58 -12.77 -14.85 -0.02
C ARG A 58 -12.69 -14.87 1.51
N GLU A 59 -12.21 -15.97 2.08
CA GLU A 59 -12.04 -16.15 3.51
C GLU A 59 -10.65 -15.70 3.99
N LEU A 60 -9.66 -15.64 3.09
CA LEU A 60 -8.32 -15.11 3.38
C LEU A 60 -8.34 -13.59 3.59
N TRP A 61 -9.12 -12.85 2.78
CA TRP A 61 -9.15 -11.38 2.87
C TRP A 61 -9.52 -10.86 4.27
N PRO A 62 -10.60 -11.31 4.94
CA PRO A 62 -10.91 -10.86 6.29
C PRO A 62 -9.76 -11.01 7.29
N GLU A 63 -8.99 -12.09 7.17
CA GLU A 63 -7.86 -12.38 8.06
C GLU A 63 -6.65 -11.50 7.77
N LEU A 64 -6.29 -11.35 6.49
CA LEU A 64 -5.24 -10.44 6.07
C LEU A 64 -5.59 -8.98 6.43
N LYS A 65 -6.84 -8.57 6.17
CA LYS A 65 -7.35 -7.26 6.56
C LYS A 65 -7.23 -7.03 8.06
N ARG A 66 -7.59 -8.02 8.90
CA ARG A 66 -7.49 -7.88 10.35
C ARG A 66 -6.06 -7.59 10.78
N GLY A 67 -5.10 -8.37 10.28
CA GLY A 67 -3.69 -8.17 10.59
C GLY A 67 -3.10 -6.86 10.06
N LEU A 68 -3.50 -6.41 8.85
CA LEU A 68 -3.08 -5.11 8.32
C LEU A 68 -3.68 -3.93 9.08
N MET A 69 -4.82 -4.12 9.75
CA MET A 69 -5.54 -3.08 10.50
C MET A 69 -5.21 -3.03 12.00
N THR A 70 -4.24 -3.82 12.47
CA THR A 70 -3.75 -3.72 13.85
C THR A 70 -3.03 -2.38 14.11
N GLN A 71 -2.71 -2.11 15.36
CA GLN A 71 -1.96 -0.90 15.75
C GLN A 71 -0.47 -0.95 15.34
N GLU A 72 0.07 -2.14 15.15
CA GLU A 72 1.45 -2.37 14.69
C GLU A 72 1.45 -3.49 13.63
N PRO A 73 1.01 -3.21 12.39
CA PRO A 73 0.95 -4.20 11.32
C PRO A 73 2.31 -4.85 11.05
N SER A 74 3.42 -4.17 11.35
CA SER A 74 4.76 -4.75 11.19
C SER A 74 4.95 -6.02 12.02
N LYS A 75 4.43 -6.08 13.25
CA LYS A 75 4.47 -7.31 14.09
C LYS A 75 3.74 -8.46 13.43
N PHE A 76 2.54 -8.20 12.90
CA PHE A 76 1.78 -9.21 12.17
C PHE A 76 2.57 -9.76 10.98
N LEU A 77 3.16 -8.90 10.15
CA LEU A 77 3.98 -9.33 9.02
C LEU A 77 5.25 -10.09 9.45
N ARG A 78 5.93 -9.65 10.52
CA ARG A 78 7.09 -10.36 11.08
C ARG A 78 6.71 -11.76 11.53
N ILE A 79 5.57 -11.93 12.19
CA ILE A 79 5.04 -13.24 12.61
C ILE A 79 4.74 -14.11 11.39
N LEU A 80 4.02 -13.58 10.40
CA LEU A 80 3.74 -14.30 9.15
C LEU A 80 5.03 -14.75 8.45
N ARG A 81 6.09 -13.93 8.50
CA ARG A 81 7.40 -14.28 7.93
C ARG A 81 8.09 -15.38 8.76
N ARG A 82 8.12 -15.26 10.09
CA ARG A 82 8.77 -16.23 10.99
C ARG A 82 8.12 -17.62 10.92
N CYS A 83 6.80 -17.71 10.76
CA CYS A 83 6.09 -18.98 10.62
C CYS A 83 5.92 -19.46 9.17
N GLY A 84 6.50 -18.76 8.19
CA GLY A 84 6.43 -19.11 6.76
C GLY A 84 5.10 -18.78 6.06
N ALA A 85 4.06 -18.35 6.78
CA ALA A 85 2.76 -17.98 6.21
C ALA A 85 2.85 -16.91 5.12
N LEU A 86 3.72 -15.90 5.28
CA LEU A 86 3.87 -14.82 4.30
C LEU A 86 4.32 -15.34 2.94
N SER A 87 5.17 -16.37 2.90
CA SER A 87 5.67 -16.96 1.66
C SER A 87 4.59 -17.71 0.87
N GLN A 88 3.54 -18.19 1.53
CA GLN A 88 2.39 -18.83 0.87
C GLN A 88 1.31 -17.82 0.49
N LEU A 89 1.05 -16.83 1.36
CA LEU A 89 0.00 -15.83 1.16
C LEU A 89 0.40 -14.76 0.13
N ALA A 90 1.60 -14.24 0.25
CA ALA A 90 2.14 -13.15 -0.55
C ALA A 90 3.64 -13.36 -0.83
N PRO A 91 4.01 -14.42 -1.60
CA PRO A 91 5.40 -14.69 -1.96
C PRO A 91 6.11 -13.47 -2.57
N GLU A 92 5.37 -12.64 -3.31
CA GLU A 92 5.91 -11.43 -3.93
C GLU A 92 6.34 -10.38 -2.91
N VAL A 93 5.64 -10.28 -1.78
CA VAL A 93 6.01 -9.41 -0.65
C VAL A 93 7.10 -10.05 0.20
N SER A 94 7.03 -11.37 0.43
CA SER A 94 8.06 -12.12 1.15
C SER A 94 9.44 -11.96 0.49
N ALA A 95 9.49 -11.85 -0.84
CA ALA A 95 10.70 -11.67 -1.61
C ALA A 95 11.24 -10.22 -1.62
N LEU A 96 10.57 -9.25 -0.99
CA LEU A 96 11.10 -7.88 -0.83
C LEU A 96 12.13 -7.76 0.29
N PHE A 97 12.09 -8.67 1.27
CA PHE A 97 13.06 -8.70 2.36
C PHE A 97 14.42 -9.13 1.82
N GLY A 98 15.43 -8.31 2.06
CA GLY A 98 16.80 -8.43 1.54
C GLY A 98 17.07 -7.62 0.27
N VAL A 99 16.04 -7.01 -0.33
CA VAL A 99 16.20 -6.26 -1.58
C VAL A 99 16.56 -4.80 -1.27
N PRO A 100 17.69 -4.26 -1.78
CA PRO A 100 18.10 -2.89 -1.52
C PRO A 100 17.35 -1.89 -2.41
N GLN A 101 16.92 -0.78 -1.83
CA GLN A 101 16.36 0.39 -2.53
C GLN A 101 17.09 1.67 -2.11
N LEU A 102 17.22 2.63 -3.01
CA LEU A 102 17.77 3.94 -2.68
C LEU A 102 16.90 4.68 -1.66
N SER A 103 17.57 5.34 -0.73
CA SER A 103 16.99 6.27 0.23
C SER A 103 17.51 7.68 -0.05
N ASP A 104 16.71 8.68 0.29
CA ASP A 104 17.10 10.10 0.22
C ASP A 104 18.38 10.41 1.03
N SER A 105 18.69 9.61 2.05
CA SER A 105 19.85 9.76 2.94
C SER A 105 21.19 9.28 2.37
N LEU A 106 21.38 9.25 1.04
CA LEU A 106 22.56 8.72 0.32
C LEU A 106 22.89 7.24 0.61
N GLY A 107 21.98 6.52 1.28
CA GLY A 107 22.12 5.11 1.65
C GLY A 107 21.14 4.19 0.91
N GLN A 108 21.21 2.90 1.24
CA GLN A 108 20.23 1.91 0.81
C GLN A 108 19.40 1.45 2.00
N VAL A 109 18.13 1.15 1.75
CA VAL A 109 17.21 0.53 2.71
C VAL A 109 16.76 -0.83 2.18
N ASP A 110 16.43 -1.73 3.09
CA ASP A 110 15.77 -2.99 2.78
C ASP A 110 14.29 -2.72 2.45
N ILE A 111 13.81 -3.12 1.27
CA ILE A 111 12.42 -2.84 0.86
C ILE A 111 11.42 -3.55 1.79
N GLY A 112 11.71 -4.77 2.23
CA GLY A 112 10.86 -5.48 3.18
C GLY A 112 10.71 -4.72 4.50
N ALA A 113 11.82 -4.24 5.06
CA ALA A 113 11.81 -3.38 6.25
C ALA A 113 11.07 -2.06 6.00
N HIS A 114 11.27 -1.43 4.84
CA HIS A 114 10.56 -0.21 4.44
C HIS A 114 9.03 -0.42 4.39
N VAL A 115 8.56 -1.57 3.88
CA VAL A 115 7.13 -1.92 3.89
C VAL A 115 6.60 -2.03 5.33
N LEU A 116 7.37 -2.59 6.26
CA LEU A 116 6.98 -2.66 7.67
C LEU A 116 6.81 -1.26 8.27
N GLU A 117 7.79 -0.38 8.09
CA GLU A 117 7.75 1.01 8.61
C GLU A 117 6.61 1.82 8.00
N ALA A 118 6.35 1.66 6.70
CA ALA A 118 5.28 2.37 6.01
C ALA A 118 3.89 1.94 6.51
N LEU A 119 3.70 0.64 6.81
CA LEU A 119 2.46 0.14 7.36
C LEU A 119 2.21 0.62 8.80
N ASP A 120 3.25 0.70 9.63
CA ASP A 120 3.14 1.24 10.98
C ASP A 120 2.86 2.76 10.96
N GLU A 121 3.45 3.49 10.00
CA GLU A 121 3.10 4.90 9.75
C GLU A 121 1.64 5.05 9.31
N ALA A 122 1.14 4.16 8.45
CA ALA A 122 -0.27 4.14 8.06
C ALA A 122 -1.20 3.83 9.25
N ALA A 123 -0.76 2.95 10.17
CA ALA A 123 -1.48 2.68 11.41
C ALA A 123 -1.55 3.91 12.32
N ARG A 124 -0.44 4.61 12.52
CA ARG A 124 -0.38 5.86 13.30
C ARG A 124 -1.26 6.98 12.73
N ARG A 125 -1.55 6.95 11.44
CA ARG A 125 -2.44 7.90 10.74
C ARG A 125 -3.91 7.46 10.69
N ASP A 126 -4.25 6.33 11.30
CA ASP A 126 -5.56 5.69 11.18
C ASP A 126 -6.00 5.50 9.71
N ALA A 127 -5.05 5.16 8.84
CA ALA A 127 -5.30 5.05 7.42
C ALA A 127 -6.21 3.84 7.11
N PRO A 128 -7.14 3.97 6.14
CA PRO A 128 -8.07 2.90 5.79
C PRO A 128 -7.34 1.70 5.16
N VAL A 129 -7.99 0.54 5.17
CA VAL A 129 -7.40 -0.72 4.67
C VAL A 129 -6.87 -0.62 3.24
N ALA A 130 -7.49 0.18 2.36
CA ALA A 130 -7.01 0.36 0.99
C ALA A 130 -5.59 0.97 0.96
N VAL A 131 -5.32 1.98 1.80
CA VAL A 131 -3.99 2.60 1.92
C VAL A 131 -2.97 1.60 2.44
N ARG A 132 -3.33 0.87 3.51
CA ARG A 132 -2.44 -0.14 4.10
C ARG A 132 -2.15 -1.27 3.11
N PHE A 133 -3.15 -1.74 2.37
CA PHE A 133 -2.96 -2.75 1.34
C PHE A 133 -2.09 -2.23 0.17
N ALA A 134 -2.27 -0.98 -0.25
CA ALA A 134 -1.42 -0.38 -1.29
C ALA A 134 0.06 -0.37 -0.86
N LEU A 135 0.36 0.05 0.38
CA LEU A 135 1.71 0.02 0.94
C LEU A 135 2.28 -1.40 1.06
N PHE A 136 1.44 -2.37 1.40
CA PHE A 136 1.81 -3.78 1.49
C PHE A 136 2.31 -4.34 0.16
N VAL A 137 1.77 -3.90 -0.98
CA VAL A 137 2.04 -4.53 -2.29
C VAL A 137 2.67 -3.64 -3.36
N MET A 138 2.68 -2.31 -3.22
CA MET A 138 3.12 -1.41 -4.31
C MET A 138 4.57 -1.64 -4.78
N ASN A 139 5.42 -2.25 -3.95
CA ASN A 139 6.82 -2.52 -4.30
C ASN A 139 7.08 -3.93 -4.85
N VAL A 140 6.07 -4.80 -5.01
CA VAL A 140 6.25 -6.22 -5.41
C VAL A 140 6.93 -6.41 -6.78
N GLY A 141 6.93 -5.40 -7.64
CA GLY A 141 7.68 -5.42 -8.90
C GLY A 141 9.20 -5.34 -8.75
N LYS A 142 9.68 -5.03 -7.53
CA LYS A 142 11.10 -4.88 -7.20
C LYS A 142 11.73 -6.16 -6.65
N SER A 143 10.92 -7.15 -6.24
CA SER A 143 11.35 -8.34 -5.47
C SER A 143 12.39 -9.24 -6.13
N ASP A 144 12.47 -9.24 -7.46
CA ASP A 144 13.41 -10.04 -8.25
C ASP A 144 14.15 -9.17 -9.28
N SER A 145 14.39 -7.91 -8.92
CA SER A 145 15.11 -6.99 -9.79
C SER A 145 16.48 -7.57 -10.16
N PRO A 146 16.82 -7.65 -11.46
CA PRO A 146 18.13 -8.13 -11.89
C PRO A 146 19.25 -7.33 -11.21
N PRO A 147 20.36 -7.96 -10.79
CA PRO A 147 21.46 -7.28 -10.09
C PRO A 147 21.97 -6.04 -10.82
N GLU A 148 22.02 -6.07 -12.16
CA GLU A 148 22.41 -4.95 -13.03
C GLU A 148 21.44 -3.75 -13.01
N HIS A 149 20.26 -3.92 -12.43
CA HIS A 149 19.26 -2.87 -12.27
C HIS A 149 19.12 -2.40 -10.82
N LEU A 150 19.82 -3.03 -9.88
CA LEU A 150 19.83 -2.57 -8.50
C LEU A 150 20.70 -1.31 -8.36
N PRO A 151 20.32 -0.36 -7.49
CA PRO A 151 19.09 -0.26 -6.68
C PRO A 151 17.96 0.57 -7.35
N VAL A 152 17.96 0.70 -8.69
CA VAL A 152 17.02 1.57 -9.44
C VAL A 152 15.73 0.82 -9.82
N HIS A 153 15.80 -0.51 -9.96
CA HIS A 153 14.67 -1.38 -10.28
C HIS A 153 13.98 -1.00 -11.60
N TYR A 154 14.76 -0.92 -12.69
CA TYR A 154 14.22 -0.64 -14.03
C TYR A 154 13.03 -1.55 -14.37
N LYS A 155 11.95 -0.98 -14.93
CA LYS A 155 10.68 -1.67 -15.27
C LYS A 155 9.98 -2.40 -14.12
N HIS A 156 10.17 -1.96 -12.86
CA HIS A 156 9.43 -2.55 -11.74
C HIS A 156 7.92 -2.37 -11.86
N VAL A 157 7.44 -1.29 -12.49
CA VAL A 157 6.00 -1.08 -12.72
C VAL A 157 5.43 -2.19 -13.61
N ASP A 158 6.09 -2.49 -14.75
CA ASP A 158 5.65 -3.54 -15.67
C ASP A 158 5.64 -4.93 -15.01
N ARG A 159 6.64 -5.22 -14.16
CA ARG A 159 6.68 -6.47 -13.38
C ARG A 159 5.66 -6.51 -12.25
N GLY A 160 5.39 -5.36 -11.63
CA GLY A 160 4.53 -5.24 -10.46
C GLY A 160 3.05 -5.43 -10.79
N HIS A 161 2.60 -4.96 -11.95
CA HIS A 161 1.19 -5.03 -12.33
C HIS A 161 0.61 -6.45 -12.28
N PRO A 162 1.14 -7.44 -13.04
CA PRO A 162 0.59 -8.81 -12.99
C PRO A 162 0.73 -9.47 -11.62
N ARG A 163 1.70 -9.04 -10.79
CA ARG A 163 1.89 -9.55 -9.42
C ARG A 163 0.82 -9.06 -8.47
N ILE A 164 0.48 -7.76 -8.52
CA ILE A 164 -0.61 -7.22 -7.70
C ILE A 164 -1.93 -7.87 -8.11
N GLU A 165 -2.19 -8.09 -9.41
CA GLU A 165 -3.38 -8.82 -9.87
C GLU A 165 -3.44 -10.24 -9.32
N ALA A 166 -2.35 -11.01 -9.45
CA ALA A 166 -2.26 -12.38 -8.96
C ALA A 166 -2.44 -12.46 -7.44
N LEU A 167 -1.82 -11.56 -6.68
CA LEU A 167 -1.96 -11.48 -5.23
C LEU A 167 -3.41 -11.13 -4.84
N CYS A 168 -4.03 -10.13 -5.49
CA CYS A 168 -5.41 -9.77 -5.22
C CYS A 168 -6.38 -10.93 -5.49
N ALA A 169 -6.17 -11.68 -6.59
CA ALA A 169 -6.97 -12.86 -6.90
C ALA A 169 -6.78 -13.97 -5.86
N ARG A 170 -5.54 -14.20 -5.40
CA ARG A 170 -5.19 -15.22 -4.41
C ARG A 170 -5.80 -14.95 -3.04
N VAL A 171 -5.76 -13.70 -2.58
CA VAL A 171 -6.23 -13.34 -1.23
C VAL A 171 -7.65 -12.79 -1.20
N GLY A 172 -8.31 -12.65 -2.36
CA GLY A 172 -9.67 -12.11 -2.45
C GLY A 172 -9.78 -10.62 -2.11
N ALA A 173 -8.75 -9.82 -2.39
CA ALA A 173 -8.75 -8.39 -2.07
C ALA A 173 -9.85 -7.62 -2.85
N PRO A 174 -10.53 -6.65 -2.21
CA PRO A 174 -11.58 -5.87 -2.85
C PRO A 174 -11.00 -4.93 -3.91
N ARG A 175 -11.87 -4.55 -4.85
CA ARG A 175 -11.51 -3.70 -5.98
C ARG A 175 -10.82 -2.41 -5.56
N ASP A 176 -11.34 -1.70 -4.57
CA ASP A 176 -10.80 -0.40 -4.16
C ASP A 176 -9.35 -0.52 -3.64
N SER A 177 -9.03 -1.59 -2.91
CA SER A 177 -7.67 -1.89 -2.46
C SER A 177 -6.73 -2.19 -3.63
N ARG A 178 -7.19 -3.00 -4.60
CA ARG A 178 -6.43 -3.30 -5.82
C ARG A 178 -6.18 -2.04 -6.65
N ASP A 179 -7.22 -1.26 -6.91
CA ASP A 179 -7.17 -0.10 -7.80
C ASP A 179 -6.24 0.98 -7.18
N LEU A 180 -6.29 1.18 -5.85
CA LEU A 180 -5.34 2.07 -5.16
C LEU A 180 -3.90 1.52 -5.16
N ALA A 181 -3.71 0.21 -5.01
CA ALA A 181 -2.38 -0.41 -5.11
C ALA A 181 -1.76 -0.26 -6.50
N MET A 182 -2.56 -0.37 -7.57
CA MET A 182 -2.11 -0.13 -8.95
C MET A 182 -1.70 1.32 -9.18
N LEU A 183 -2.50 2.27 -8.67
CA LEU A 183 -2.16 3.68 -8.72
C LEU A 183 -0.84 3.95 -7.97
N ALA A 184 -0.67 3.35 -6.78
CA ALA A 184 0.53 3.50 -5.99
C ALA A 184 1.78 2.94 -6.68
N LEU A 185 1.69 1.75 -7.26
CA LEU A 185 2.76 1.15 -8.08
C LEU A 185 3.17 2.08 -9.23
N ALA A 186 2.21 2.70 -9.92
CA ALA A 186 2.47 3.48 -11.13
C ALA A 186 3.01 4.89 -10.84
N GLU A 187 2.51 5.55 -9.79
CA GLU A 187 2.68 7.01 -9.62
C GLU A 187 3.40 7.43 -8.34
N CYS A 188 3.54 6.59 -7.30
CA CYS A 188 4.10 7.05 -6.00
C CYS A 188 5.50 7.66 -6.15
N GLU A 189 6.41 6.97 -6.84
CA GLU A 189 7.76 7.50 -7.10
C GLU A 189 7.75 8.77 -7.97
N ARG A 190 6.76 8.92 -8.85
CA ARG A 190 6.62 10.13 -9.70
C ARG A 190 6.17 11.32 -8.86
N VAL A 191 5.25 11.10 -7.91
CA VAL A 191 4.79 12.14 -6.98
C VAL A 191 5.93 12.64 -6.10
N HIS A 192 6.79 11.76 -5.58
CA HIS A 192 7.96 12.15 -4.79
C HIS A 192 8.88 13.15 -5.52
N ARG A 193 8.94 13.08 -6.85
CA ARG A 193 9.77 13.94 -7.71
C ARG A 193 9.06 15.18 -8.24
N VAL A 194 7.82 15.46 -7.84
CA VAL A 194 7.08 16.64 -8.31
C VAL A 194 7.71 17.94 -7.78
N SER A 195 7.62 19.02 -8.57
CA SER A 195 8.22 20.32 -8.25
C SER A 195 7.39 21.47 -8.82
N GLU A 196 7.33 22.62 -8.13
CA GLU A 196 6.51 23.78 -8.51
C GLU A 196 6.83 24.39 -9.89
N VAL A 197 8.00 24.10 -10.47
CA VAL A 197 8.45 24.67 -11.75
C VAL A 197 7.80 24.04 -13.01
N ARG A 198 6.84 23.12 -12.86
CA ARG A 198 6.26 22.33 -13.97
C ARG A 198 4.72 22.27 -13.95
N ALA A 199 4.06 23.41 -14.15
CA ALA A 199 2.60 23.50 -14.11
C ALA A 199 1.86 22.53 -15.07
N GLY A 200 2.24 22.48 -16.36
CA GLY A 200 1.66 21.55 -17.34
C GLY A 200 1.79 20.06 -16.93
N PRO A 201 3.00 19.56 -16.62
CA PRO A 201 3.16 18.20 -16.10
C PRO A 201 2.38 17.90 -14.81
N ILE A 202 2.19 18.90 -13.94
CA ILE A 202 1.36 18.75 -12.73
C ILE A 202 -0.12 18.63 -13.10
N ALA A 203 -0.64 19.44 -14.03
CA ALA A 203 -2.01 19.33 -14.51
C ALA A 203 -2.29 17.91 -15.06
N LEU A 204 -1.40 17.39 -15.91
CA LEU A 204 -1.49 16.03 -16.45
C LEU A 204 -1.34 14.97 -15.36
N MET A 205 -0.53 15.21 -14.33
CA MET A 205 -0.41 14.31 -13.19
C MET A 205 -1.72 14.25 -12.41
N LEU A 206 -2.32 15.39 -12.04
CA LEU A 206 -3.61 15.43 -11.33
C LEU A 206 -4.70 14.66 -12.06
N GLU A 207 -4.73 14.73 -13.39
CA GLU A 207 -5.64 13.93 -14.22
C GLU A 207 -5.36 12.42 -14.08
N ARG A 208 -4.11 11.97 -14.24
CA ARG A 208 -3.74 10.56 -14.06
C ARG A 208 -4.01 10.04 -12.64
N LEU A 209 -3.90 10.91 -11.64
CA LEU A 209 -4.20 10.59 -10.25
C LEU A 209 -5.71 10.57 -9.96
N GLY A 210 -6.55 10.88 -10.94
CA GLY A 210 -8.01 10.94 -10.78
C GLY A 210 -8.47 12.05 -9.83
N ALA A 211 -7.65 13.09 -9.62
CA ALA A 211 -7.88 14.10 -8.59
C ALA A 211 -9.20 14.86 -8.76
N PHE A 212 -9.67 15.00 -10.00
CA PHE A 212 -10.91 15.70 -10.34
C PHE A 212 -12.17 14.82 -10.26
N GLY A 213 -12.07 13.53 -10.57
CA GLY A 213 -13.20 12.61 -10.65
C GLY A 213 -13.37 11.69 -9.42
N ALA A 214 -12.29 11.44 -8.68
CA ALA A 214 -12.24 10.52 -7.56
C ALA A 214 -11.48 11.14 -6.36
N PRO A 215 -11.99 12.24 -5.77
CA PRO A 215 -11.24 13.01 -4.76
C PRO A 215 -10.91 12.20 -3.49
N GLU A 216 -11.72 11.21 -3.14
CA GLU A 216 -11.42 10.32 -2.01
C GLU A 216 -10.26 9.36 -2.33
N GLN A 217 -10.23 8.76 -3.52
CA GLN A 217 -9.10 7.91 -3.93
C GLN A 217 -7.81 8.72 -4.04
N PHE A 218 -7.89 9.97 -4.53
CA PHE A 218 -6.76 10.90 -4.55
C PHE A 218 -6.23 11.19 -3.13
N ARG A 219 -7.12 11.49 -2.16
CA ARG A 219 -6.73 11.69 -0.75
C ARG A 219 -6.05 10.45 -0.18
N GLN A 220 -6.62 9.27 -0.40
CA GLN A 220 -6.03 8.01 0.06
C GLN A 220 -4.65 7.77 -0.58
N PHE A 221 -4.50 8.07 -1.87
CA PHE A 221 -3.21 7.98 -2.55
C PHE A 221 -2.18 8.98 -1.98
N MET A 222 -2.57 10.20 -1.65
CA MET A 222 -1.69 11.13 -0.93
C MET A 222 -1.29 10.60 0.45
N THR A 223 -2.18 9.88 1.14
CA THR A 223 -1.83 9.17 2.39
C THR A 223 -0.80 8.06 2.13
N VAL A 224 -0.95 7.27 1.06
CA VAL A 224 0.05 6.26 0.65
C VAL A 224 1.43 6.92 0.47
N CYS A 225 1.50 7.98 -0.34
CA CYS A 225 2.76 8.68 -0.59
C CYS A 225 3.38 9.26 0.69
N ALA A 226 2.56 9.81 1.58
CA ALA A 226 3.05 10.37 2.84
C ALA A 226 3.58 9.27 3.79
N CYS A 227 2.93 8.10 3.85
CA CYS A 227 3.41 6.97 4.62
C CYS A 227 4.73 6.41 4.07
N ASP A 228 4.82 6.24 2.75
CA ASP A 228 6.03 5.79 2.06
C ASP A 228 7.21 6.77 2.29
N PHE A 229 6.95 8.07 2.22
CA PHE A 229 7.94 9.10 2.55
C PHE A 229 8.41 9.01 4.00
N CYS A 230 7.47 8.94 4.96
CA CYS A 230 7.80 8.89 6.38
C CYS A 230 8.50 7.61 6.83
N ALA A 231 8.36 6.51 6.07
CA ALA A 231 9.06 5.25 6.32
C ALA A 231 10.57 5.34 6.05
N HIS A 232 11.03 6.31 5.25
CA HIS A 232 12.45 6.53 5.05
C HIS A 232 13.14 7.03 6.33
N PRO A 233 14.38 6.59 6.62
CA PRO A 233 15.13 7.02 7.79
C PRO A 233 15.19 8.54 7.92
N GLY A 234 14.78 9.05 9.09
CA GLY A 234 14.78 10.48 9.38
C GLY A 234 13.55 11.25 8.88
N HIS A 235 12.55 10.59 8.27
CA HIS A 235 11.31 11.23 7.82
C HIS A 235 10.08 10.95 8.70
N GLY A 236 10.20 10.09 9.71
CA GLY A 236 9.09 9.73 10.60
C GLY A 236 8.34 10.95 11.15
N GLY A 237 7.02 10.98 10.91
CA GLY A 237 6.13 12.06 11.36
C GLY A 237 6.29 13.42 10.66
N LYS A 238 7.21 13.56 9.69
CA LYS A 238 7.39 14.82 8.96
C LYS A 238 6.21 15.10 8.02
N PRO A 239 5.87 16.38 7.78
CA PRO A 239 4.94 16.75 6.73
C PRO A 239 5.46 16.31 5.36
N TYR A 240 4.56 15.79 4.52
CA TYR A 240 4.86 15.43 3.14
C TYR A 240 4.53 16.61 2.21
N ALA A 241 5.55 17.34 1.79
CA ALA A 241 5.40 18.62 1.08
C ALA A 241 4.67 18.48 -0.29
N GLN A 242 4.89 17.36 -0.98
CA GLN A 242 4.35 17.10 -2.30
C GLN A 242 2.82 16.96 -2.26
N ALA A 243 2.24 16.44 -1.18
CA ALA A 243 0.79 16.43 -1.02
C ALA A 243 0.22 17.84 -0.88
N ALA A 244 0.89 18.74 -0.14
CA ALA A 244 0.46 20.13 -0.03
C ALA A 244 0.59 20.88 -1.36
N LEU A 245 1.65 20.62 -2.11
CA LEU A 245 1.87 21.19 -3.44
C LEU A 245 0.78 20.74 -4.43
N LEU A 246 0.48 19.44 -4.48
CA LEU A 246 -0.57 18.92 -5.36
C LEU A 246 -1.97 19.37 -4.92
N GLY A 247 -2.22 19.53 -3.61
CA GLY A 247 -3.45 20.12 -3.09
C GLY A 247 -3.65 21.55 -3.59
N ARG A 248 -2.63 22.41 -3.49
CA ARG A 248 -2.66 23.77 -4.03
C ARG A 248 -2.90 23.80 -5.54
N ALA A 249 -2.27 22.89 -6.29
CA ALA A 249 -2.49 22.79 -7.73
C ALA A 249 -3.91 22.36 -8.07
N LEU A 250 -4.48 21.41 -7.31
CA LEU A 250 -5.85 20.96 -7.46
C LEU A 250 -6.85 22.09 -7.17
N ASP A 251 -6.63 22.83 -6.09
CA ASP A 251 -7.45 23.99 -5.71
C ASP A 251 -7.41 25.08 -6.79
N ALA A 252 -6.25 25.32 -7.39
CA ALA A 252 -6.10 26.27 -8.50
C ALA A 252 -6.94 25.88 -9.74
N CYS A 253 -7.19 24.58 -9.93
CA CYS A 253 -7.99 24.06 -11.02
C CYS A 253 -9.50 24.03 -10.71
N ALA A 254 -9.92 24.46 -9.51
CA ALA A 254 -11.31 24.40 -9.09
C ALA A 254 -12.23 25.18 -10.05
N GLY A 255 -13.32 24.53 -10.50
CA GLY A 255 -14.30 25.14 -11.40
C GLY A 255 -13.91 25.19 -12.87
N ILE A 256 -12.71 24.72 -13.24
CA ILE A 256 -12.31 24.61 -14.65
C ILE A 256 -12.92 23.33 -15.24
N ALA A 257 -13.86 23.49 -16.17
CA ALA A 257 -14.53 22.42 -16.90
C ALA A 257 -14.54 22.73 -18.40
N GLY A 258 -14.56 21.68 -19.23
CA GLY A 258 -14.64 21.79 -20.68
C GLY A 258 -14.71 20.42 -21.33
N ASP A 259 -15.30 20.37 -22.52
CA ASP A 259 -15.43 19.13 -23.32
C ASP A 259 -14.19 18.87 -24.19
N ASP A 260 -13.44 19.95 -24.48
CA ASP A 260 -12.06 20.07 -24.99
C ASP A 260 -10.95 19.44 -24.13
N PRO A 261 -10.45 18.20 -24.28
CA PRO A 261 -9.40 17.69 -23.39
C PRO A 261 -8.10 18.50 -23.45
N ASP A 262 -7.71 18.98 -24.63
CA ASP A 262 -6.47 19.74 -24.81
C ASP A 262 -6.63 21.18 -24.29
N ALA A 263 -7.78 21.80 -24.55
CA ALA A 263 -8.13 23.11 -24.00
C ALA A 263 -8.24 23.06 -22.47
N LEU A 264 -8.84 22.00 -21.92
CA LEU A 264 -8.99 21.79 -20.48
C LEU A 264 -7.64 21.59 -19.80
N ALA A 265 -6.74 20.80 -20.41
CA ALA A 265 -5.39 20.61 -19.90
C ALA A 265 -4.58 21.91 -19.89
N THR A 266 -4.70 22.72 -20.95
CA THR A 266 -4.05 24.04 -21.06
C THR A 266 -4.57 25.00 -19.97
N ALA A 267 -5.88 25.13 -19.82
CA ALA A 267 -6.49 26.02 -18.83
C ALA A 267 -6.08 25.66 -17.39
N ARG A 268 -6.02 24.36 -17.07
CA ARG A 268 -5.53 23.88 -15.77
C ARG A 268 -4.05 24.17 -15.56
N ALA A 269 -3.22 23.99 -16.60
CA ALA A 269 -1.79 24.31 -16.53
C ALA A 269 -1.56 25.80 -16.26
N GLU A 270 -2.30 26.69 -16.93
CA GLU A 270 -2.23 28.14 -16.71
C GLU A 270 -2.64 28.51 -15.28
N ALA A 271 -3.75 27.95 -14.77
CA ALA A 271 -4.21 28.21 -13.41
C ALA A 271 -3.18 27.77 -12.35
N ILE A 272 -2.56 26.60 -12.54
CA ILE A 272 -1.48 26.12 -11.67
C ILE A 272 -0.25 27.04 -11.76
N ALA A 273 0.11 27.51 -12.96
CA ALA A 273 1.25 28.39 -13.14
C ALA A 273 1.06 29.72 -12.39
N VAL A 274 -0.15 30.28 -12.43
CA VAL A 274 -0.54 31.47 -11.65
C VAL A 274 -0.44 31.17 -10.15
N ALA A 275 -1.01 30.06 -9.67
CA ALA A 275 -0.98 29.69 -8.26
C ALA A 275 0.43 29.44 -7.70
N PHE A 276 1.38 29.10 -8.57
CA PHE A 276 2.79 28.89 -8.22
C PHE A 276 3.70 30.09 -8.51
N ASN A 277 3.15 31.22 -8.96
CA ASN A 277 3.92 32.40 -9.38
C ASN A 277 5.03 32.05 -10.42
N SER A 278 4.73 31.13 -11.33
CA SER A 278 5.72 30.64 -12.29
C SER A 278 5.94 31.66 -13.42
N GLN A 279 7.11 32.31 -13.44
CA GLN A 279 7.49 33.30 -14.47
C GLN A 279 7.71 32.71 -15.88
N ARG A 280 7.53 31.38 -16.07
CA ARG A 280 7.70 30.71 -17.38
C ARG A 280 6.43 30.69 -18.25
N TRP A 281 5.27 31.07 -17.70
CA TRP A 281 3.96 31.02 -18.37
C TRP A 281 3.26 32.39 -18.45
N SER A 282 3.92 33.45 -18.01
CA SER A 282 3.53 34.86 -18.23
C SER A 282 4.22 35.43 -19.46
#